data_AF-X1FN86-F1
#
_entry.id   AF-X1FN86-F1
#
_cell.length_a   1.000
_cell.length_b   1.000
_cell.length_c   1.000
_cell.angle_alpha   90.00
_cell.angle_beta   90.00
_cell.angle_gamma   90.00
#
_symmetry.space_group_name_H-M   'P 1'
#
loop_
_entity.id
_entity.type
_entity.pdbx_description
1 polymer ?
#
loop_
_entity_poly.entity_id
_entity_poly.type
_entity_poly.pdbx_seq_one_letter_code
_entity_poly.pdbx_strand_id
1 'polypeptide(L)'
;MHKEYPIHWLEKIINKILNKNLLEITLATGKTPSGHIHIGILRELIICDSIRRKLEEYDKKVNFFLFIDSLDAAKRFPEYIEKTFTKKYLGKPFSKIPCPFDESDCKSYSDYFGTELISTFKQFGIKVDIIWTHELYQDSKMKDKIRISLNNTDKIKEIVRKNILPTLDEKNKKLFIDTQKDWFPAMVICEKCGKMQKIDDNNSIQPNRVLSYDKNKDTVSFSCTSCGNSGEIPINKGELKLNWRVDWPAKWAIFKTTCEPAGKDHSVKGGSYDTGLEICKTIFNYDGPIKLSYEWLRLGDQDMKTSKGIIFTPKKYLEIANPEILRMLFLRTLPNKHISFRLEELFQLYDYYEKM
;
A
#
# COMPACT_ATOMS: atom_id res chain seq x y z
N MET A 1 -29.10 -26.03 -13.32
CA MET A 1 -28.14 -25.82 -14.42
C MET A 1 -27.23 -24.67 -14.02
N HIS A 2 -26.14 -24.97 -13.31
CA HIS A 2 -25.18 -23.95 -12.88
C HIS A 2 -24.50 -23.40 -14.13
N LYS A 3 -24.86 -22.18 -14.54
CA LYS A 3 -24.08 -21.47 -15.55
C LYS A 3 -22.77 -21.05 -14.90
N GLU A 4 -21.75 -21.90 -15.03
CA GLU A 4 -20.37 -21.47 -14.85
C GLU A 4 -20.12 -20.34 -15.85
N TYR A 5 -20.13 -19.09 -15.37
CA TYR A 5 -19.52 -17.99 -16.10
C TYR A 5 -18.01 -18.21 -16.00
N PRO A 6 -17.30 -18.51 -17.11
CA PRO A 6 -15.87 -18.63 -17.04
C PRO A 6 -15.33 -17.22 -16.84
N ILE A 7 -14.97 -16.89 -15.60
CA ILE A 7 -14.18 -15.72 -15.27
C ILE A 7 -12.77 -16.00 -15.81
N HIS A 8 -12.63 -15.96 -17.13
CA HIS A 8 -11.45 -16.42 -17.87
C HIS A 8 -10.17 -15.69 -17.41
N TRP A 9 -10.30 -14.46 -16.93
CA TRP A 9 -9.17 -13.72 -16.38
C TRP A 9 -8.71 -14.27 -15.02
N LEU A 10 -9.63 -14.75 -14.18
CA LEU A 10 -9.33 -15.32 -12.87
C LEU A 10 -8.63 -16.67 -13.04
N GLU A 11 -9.18 -17.55 -13.86
CA GLU A 11 -8.58 -18.84 -14.21
C GLU A 11 -7.16 -18.67 -14.77
N LYS A 12 -6.93 -17.69 -15.64
CA LYS A 12 -5.60 -17.39 -16.17
C LYS A 12 -4.59 -17.05 -15.06
N ILE A 13 -5.01 -16.29 -14.04
CA ILE A 13 -4.16 -15.96 -12.89
C ILE A 13 -3.95 -17.18 -12.00
N ILE A 14 -5.00 -17.96 -11.74
CA ILE A 14 -4.93 -19.21 -10.97
C ILE A 14 -3.92 -20.17 -11.61
N ASN A 15 -4.04 -20.43 -12.92
CA ASN A 15 -3.12 -21.29 -13.66
C ASN A 15 -1.68 -20.77 -13.59
N LYS A 16 -1.48 -19.46 -13.69
CA LYS A 16 -0.15 -18.85 -13.54
C LYS A 16 0.43 -19.05 -12.13
N ILE A 17 -0.40 -18.99 -11.10
CA ILE A 17 0.01 -19.27 -9.71
C ILE A 17 0.33 -20.76 -9.55
N LEU A 18 -0.54 -21.65 -10.00
CA LEU A 18 -0.37 -23.11 -9.89
C LEU A 18 0.89 -23.59 -10.64
N ASN A 19 1.22 -23.00 -11.79
CA ASN A 19 2.43 -23.31 -12.54
C ASN A 19 3.73 -22.98 -11.81
N LYS A 20 3.71 -22.18 -10.73
CA LYS A 20 4.88 -21.98 -9.87
C LYS A 20 5.16 -23.16 -8.93
N ASN A 21 4.21 -24.10 -8.80
CA ASN A 21 4.31 -25.30 -7.97
C ASN A 21 4.80 -25.02 -6.53
N LEU A 22 4.23 -23.98 -5.90
CA LEU A 22 4.59 -23.57 -4.54
C LEU A 22 3.81 -24.41 -3.51
N LEU A 23 4.48 -24.74 -2.39
CA LEU A 23 3.85 -25.41 -1.25
C LEU A 23 2.85 -24.50 -0.53
N GLU A 24 3.14 -23.21 -0.47
CA GLU A 24 2.33 -22.20 0.18
C GLU A 24 2.21 -21.00 -0.74
N ILE A 25 0.99 -20.47 -0.86
CA ILE A 25 0.68 -19.33 -1.72
C ILE A 25 0.34 -18.15 -0.83
N THR A 26 1.04 -17.04 -1.01
CA THR A 26 0.75 -15.80 -0.28
C THR A 26 0.16 -14.76 -1.22
N LEU A 27 -1.04 -14.29 -0.91
CA LEU A 27 -1.66 -13.13 -1.52
C LEU A 27 -1.45 -11.91 -0.61
N ALA A 28 -1.24 -10.75 -1.21
CA ALA A 28 -1.13 -9.51 -0.46
C ALA A 28 -1.86 -8.35 -1.15
N THR A 29 -2.29 -7.39 -0.34
CA THR A 29 -2.80 -6.07 -0.74
C THR A 29 -2.31 -5.03 0.26
N GLY A 30 -2.43 -3.74 -0.04
CA GLY A 30 -1.89 -2.69 0.83
C GLY A 30 -2.63 -1.37 0.73
N LYS A 31 -2.85 -0.72 1.88
CA LYS A 31 -3.49 0.59 1.94
C LYS A 31 -2.95 1.48 3.05
N THR A 32 -2.57 2.70 2.69
CA THR A 32 -2.29 3.78 3.64
C THR A 32 -3.59 4.36 4.21
N PRO A 33 -3.79 4.34 5.55
CA PRO A 33 -4.98 4.87 6.23
C PRO A 33 -4.90 6.39 6.42
N SER A 34 -4.85 7.13 5.31
CA SER A 34 -4.70 8.60 5.28
C SER A 34 -6.02 9.38 5.44
N GLY A 35 -7.07 8.69 5.88
CA GLY A 35 -8.46 9.15 5.93
C GLY A 35 -9.41 8.01 5.56
N HIS A 36 -10.71 8.30 5.51
CA HIS A 36 -11.76 7.36 5.10
C HIS A 36 -11.40 6.64 3.79
N ILE A 37 -11.30 5.31 3.87
CA ILE A 37 -10.89 4.50 2.74
C ILE A 37 -12.09 4.28 1.82
N HIS A 38 -12.00 4.81 0.60
CA HIS A 38 -13.05 4.66 -0.40
C HIS A 38 -13.18 3.21 -0.87
N ILE A 39 -14.38 2.86 -1.34
CA ILE A 39 -14.82 1.52 -1.73
C ILE A 39 -13.96 0.86 -2.81
N GLY A 40 -13.19 1.64 -3.57
CA GLY A 40 -12.28 1.12 -4.61
C GLY A 40 -11.24 0.13 -4.09
N ILE A 41 -10.89 0.19 -2.79
CA ILE A 41 -10.01 -0.81 -2.15
C ILE A 41 -10.58 -2.23 -2.23
N LEU A 42 -11.91 -2.36 -2.23
CA LEU A 42 -12.55 -3.67 -2.29
C LEU A 42 -12.28 -4.37 -3.62
N ARG A 43 -11.88 -3.65 -4.67
CA ARG A 43 -11.53 -4.27 -5.96
C ARG A 43 -10.34 -5.20 -5.82
N GLU A 44 -9.24 -4.75 -5.21
CA GLU A 44 -8.08 -5.62 -4.98
C GLU A 44 -8.37 -6.70 -3.93
N LEU A 45 -9.11 -6.37 -2.86
CA LEU A 45 -9.44 -7.33 -1.81
C LEU A 45 -10.35 -8.46 -2.32
N ILE A 46 -11.36 -8.16 -3.15
CA ILE A 46 -12.26 -9.16 -3.73
C ILE A 46 -11.55 -9.98 -4.81
N ILE A 47 -10.64 -9.38 -5.59
CA ILE A 47 -9.79 -10.13 -6.52
C ILE A 47 -8.95 -11.16 -5.74
N CYS A 48 -8.23 -10.74 -4.70
CA CYS A 48 -7.44 -11.65 -3.87
C CYS A 48 -8.30 -12.70 -3.15
N ASP A 49 -9.43 -12.31 -2.56
CA ASP A 49 -10.32 -13.26 -1.90
C ASP A 49 -10.89 -14.31 -2.86
N SER A 50 -11.16 -13.92 -4.11
CA SER A 50 -11.64 -14.85 -5.14
C SER A 50 -10.53 -15.78 -5.63
N ILE A 51 -9.30 -15.27 -5.74
CA ILE A 51 -8.11 -16.10 -6.00
C ILE A 51 -7.92 -17.11 -4.87
N ARG A 52 -8.00 -16.66 -3.61
CA ARG A 52 -7.88 -17.50 -2.41
C ARG A 52 -8.88 -18.64 -2.44
N ARG A 53 -10.18 -18.33 -2.59
CA ARG A 53 -11.26 -19.33 -2.64
C ARG A 53 -11.01 -20.37 -3.74
N LYS A 54 -10.62 -19.93 -4.94
CA LYS A 54 -10.34 -20.85 -6.05
C LYS A 54 -9.12 -21.73 -5.80
N LEU A 55 -8.05 -21.20 -5.21
CA LEU A 55 -6.87 -21.99 -4.87
C LEU A 55 -7.14 -22.99 -3.72
N GLU A 56 -8.00 -22.64 -2.76
CA GLU A 56 -8.46 -23.54 -1.71
C GLU A 56 -9.28 -24.70 -2.28
N GLU A 57 -10.07 -24.49 -3.36
CA GLU A 57 -10.74 -25.57 -4.10
C GLU A 57 -9.74 -26.54 -4.77
N TYR A 58 -8.49 -26.14 -4.98
CA TYR A 58 -7.39 -26.98 -5.46
C TYR A 58 -6.51 -27.51 -4.30
N ASP A 59 -7.04 -27.55 -3.07
CA ASP A 59 -6.36 -28.01 -1.85
C ASP A 59 -5.02 -27.29 -1.57
N LYS A 60 -4.88 -26.03 -2.04
CA LYS A 60 -3.68 -25.23 -1.78
C LYS A 60 -3.80 -24.50 -0.44
N LYS A 61 -2.68 -24.44 0.29
CA LYS A 61 -2.55 -23.57 1.46
C LYS A 61 -2.35 -22.13 1.01
N VAL A 62 -3.29 -21.25 1.35
CA VAL A 62 -3.26 -19.84 0.95
C VAL A 62 -3.24 -18.93 2.19
N ASN A 63 -2.24 -18.08 2.28
CA ASN A 63 -2.23 -16.92 3.18
C ASN A 63 -2.71 -15.69 2.42
N PHE A 64 -3.50 -14.84 3.05
CA PHE A 64 -3.94 -13.58 2.45
C PHE A 64 -3.75 -12.46 3.46
N PHE A 65 -2.87 -11.50 3.14
CA PHE A 65 -2.55 -10.37 3.99
C PHE A 65 -3.03 -9.03 3.42
N LEU A 66 -3.55 -8.16 4.29
CA LEU A 66 -3.74 -6.75 4.04
C LEU A 66 -2.74 -5.95 4.88
N PHE A 67 -1.83 -5.25 4.21
CA PHE A 67 -0.93 -4.30 4.86
C PHE A 67 -1.64 -2.97 5.08
N ILE A 68 -1.83 -2.59 6.34
CA ILE A 68 -2.20 -1.22 6.69
C ILE A 68 -0.91 -0.43 6.86
N ASP A 69 -0.60 0.43 5.89
CA ASP A 69 0.63 1.24 5.81
C ASP A 69 0.62 2.42 6.81
N SER A 70 0.39 2.07 8.08
CA SER A 70 0.25 2.94 9.25
C SER A 70 1.52 3.72 9.62
N LEU A 71 2.70 3.26 9.20
CA LEU A 71 3.96 3.97 9.42
C LEU A 71 4.24 5.05 8.34
N ASP A 72 3.42 5.17 7.29
CA ASP A 72 3.56 6.27 6.34
C ASP A 72 3.32 7.63 7.03
N ALA A 73 4.11 8.64 6.64
CA ALA A 73 3.96 9.98 7.18
C ALA A 73 2.83 10.76 6.50
N ALA A 74 2.05 11.47 7.31
CA ALA A 74 1.02 12.39 6.87
C ALA A 74 1.62 13.52 6.01
N LYS A 75 1.33 13.47 4.70
CA LYS A 75 1.69 14.53 3.73
C LYS A 75 0.63 15.63 3.67
N ARG A 76 -0.61 15.25 3.97
CA ARG A 76 -1.82 16.07 3.96
C ARG A 76 -2.90 15.35 4.75
N PHE A 77 -3.93 16.09 5.14
CA PHE A 77 -5.13 15.53 5.75
C PHE A 77 -6.36 15.88 4.90
N PRO A 78 -7.42 15.06 4.96
CA PRO A 78 -8.73 15.41 4.42
C PRO A 78 -9.30 16.69 5.04
N GLU A 79 -10.20 17.36 4.31
CA GLU A 79 -10.79 18.65 4.72
C GLU A 79 -11.66 18.57 5.98
N TYR A 80 -12.22 17.39 6.29
CA TYR A 80 -13.00 17.15 7.50
C TYR A 80 -12.14 16.99 8.77
N ILE A 81 -10.82 16.97 8.65
CA ILE A 81 -9.90 16.98 9.79
C ILE A 81 -9.58 18.42 10.16
N GLU A 82 -9.70 18.77 11.43
CA GLU A 82 -9.48 20.14 11.89
C GLU A 82 -8.11 20.69 11.48
N LYS A 83 -8.07 21.99 11.14
CA LYS A 83 -6.84 22.66 10.70
C LYS A 83 -5.79 22.72 11.82
N THR A 84 -6.22 22.91 13.07
CA THR A 84 -5.39 22.88 14.29
C THR A 84 -4.72 21.52 14.44
N PHE A 85 -5.50 20.44 14.31
CA PHE A 85 -5.02 19.06 14.32
C PHE A 85 -4.00 18.81 13.21
N THR A 86 -4.36 19.19 11.98
CA THR A 86 -3.50 19.05 10.79
C THR A 86 -2.14 19.72 11.00
N LYS A 87 -2.10 20.99 11.42
CA LYS A 87 -0.84 21.73 11.66
C LYS A 87 0.07 21.05 12.69
N LYS A 88 -0.53 20.47 13.73
CA LYS A 88 0.21 19.81 14.82
C LYS A 88 0.86 18.50 14.39
N TYR A 89 0.18 17.71 13.55
CA TYR A 89 0.58 16.33 13.25
C TYR A 89 1.13 16.11 11.84
N LEU A 90 1.13 17.13 10.98
CA LEU A 90 1.73 17.05 9.64
C LEU A 90 3.18 16.57 9.70
N GLY A 91 3.50 15.58 8.86
CA GLY A 91 4.82 14.97 8.78
C GLY A 91 5.09 13.83 9.77
N LYS A 92 4.17 13.53 10.69
CA LYS A 92 4.25 12.35 11.58
C LYS A 92 3.71 11.08 10.90
N PRO A 93 4.23 9.88 11.23
CA PRO A 93 3.62 8.60 10.86
C PRO A 93 2.17 8.49 11.35
N PHE A 94 1.24 7.95 10.55
CA PHE A 94 -0.19 7.86 10.94
C PHE A 94 -0.45 7.08 12.24
N SER A 95 0.39 6.09 12.55
CA SER A 95 0.35 5.34 13.82
C SER A 95 0.78 6.16 15.04
N LYS A 96 1.52 7.26 14.83
CA LYS A 96 1.99 8.18 15.88
C LYS A 96 1.16 9.46 15.97
N ILE A 97 0.01 9.50 15.29
CA ILE A 97 -0.97 10.57 15.36
C ILE A 97 -2.12 10.07 16.23
N PRO A 98 -2.59 10.84 17.22
CA PRO A 98 -3.73 10.42 18.05
C PRO A 98 -5.02 10.31 17.23
N CYS A 99 -6.07 9.81 17.87
CA CYS A 99 -7.38 9.74 17.25
C CYS A 99 -7.82 11.13 16.74
N PRO A 100 -8.35 11.24 15.51
CA PRO A 100 -8.76 12.53 14.95
C PRO A 100 -10.09 13.06 15.49
N PHE A 101 -10.89 12.21 16.15
CA PHE A 101 -12.22 12.55 16.65
C PHE A 101 -12.33 12.18 18.13
N ASP A 102 -12.73 13.14 18.95
CA ASP A 102 -12.74 13.02 20.42
C ASP A 102 -13.70 11.92 20.93
N GLU A 103 -14.73 11.58 20.17
CA GLU A 103 -15.77 10.60 20.53
C GLU A 103 -15.40 9.14 20.23
N SER A 104 -14.18 8.88 19.76
CA SER A 104 -13.78 7.52 19.35
C SER A 104 -12.65 6.96 20.19
N ASP A 105 -12.84 5.72 20.69
CA ASP A 105 -11.87 4.97 21.50
C ASP A 105 -10.69 4.39 20.67
N CYS A 106 -10.29 5.09 19.61
CA CYS A 106 -9.24 4.60 18.73
C CYS A 106 -7.84 4.90 19.29
N LYS A 107 -6.89 4.00 19.02
CA LYS A 107 -5.51 4.12 19.49
C LYS A 107 -4.71 5.19 18.75
N SER A 108 -5.04 5.41 17.47
CA SER A 108 -4.32 6.32 16.58
C SER A 108 -5.15 6.70 15.36
N TYR A 109 -4.73 7.73 14.63
CA TYR A 109 -5.31 8.10 13.34
C TYR A 109 -5.38 6.92 12.37
N SER A 110 -4.29 6.14 12.24
CA SER A 110 -4.31 4.95 11.38
C SER A 110 -5.26 3.87 11.87
N ASP A 111 -5.40 3.71 13.19
CA ASP A 111 -6.28 2.73 13.81
C ASP A 111 -7.75 3.04 13.49
N TYR A 112 -8.17 4.30 13.61
CA TYR A 112 -9.53 4.74 13.27
C TYR A 112 -9.93 4.35 11.83
N PHE A 113 -9.17 4.83 10.83
CA PHE A 113 -9.53 4.61 9.43
C PHE A 113 -9.25 3.19 8.95
N GLY A 114 -8.23 2.52 9.51
CA GLY A 114 -7.96 1.12 9.22
C GLY A 114 -9.08 0.22 9.74
N THR A 115 -9.47 0.40 11.01
CA THR A 115 -10.54 -0.38 11.64
C THR A 115 -11.91 -0.11 11.03
N GLU A 116 -12.18 1.11 10.56
CA GLU A 116 -13.38 1.40 9.75
C GLU A 116 -13.48 0.47 8.53
N LEU A 117 -12.40 0.31 7.75
CA LEU A 117 -12.37 -0.60 6.62
C LEU A 117 -12.52 -2.06 7.07
N ILE A 118 -11.71 -2.48 8.05
CA ILE A 118 -11.66 -3.87 8.54
C ILE A 118 -13.02 -4.34 9.04
N SER A 119 -13.78 -3.45 9.69
CA SER A 119 -15.12 -3.75 10.21
C SER A 119 -16.10 -4.24 9.13
N THR A 120 -15.86 -3.91 7.86
CA THR A 120 -16.73 -4.30 6.74
C THR A 120 -16.43 -5.68 6.15
N PHE A 121 -15.28 -6.28 6.47
CA PHE A 121 -14.81 -7.50 5.79
C PHE A 121 -15.72 -8.70 5.99
N LYS A 122 -16.30 -8.85 7.18
CA LYS A 122 -17.25 -9.93 7.47
C LYS A 122 -18.46 -9.87 6.55
N GLN A 123 -19.01 -8.67 6.32
CA GLN A 123 -20.18 -8.48 5.45
C GLN A 123 -19.83 -8.77 3.99
N PHE A 124 -18.65 -8.38 3.52
CA PHE A 124 -18.18 -8.70 2.16
C PHE A 124 -17.67 -10.15 2.00
N GLY A 125 -17.69 -10.95 3.06
CA GLY A 125 -17.16 -12.33 3.05
C GLY A 125 -15.66 -12.40 2.74
N ILE A 126 -14.89 -11.37 3.11
CA ILE A 126 -13.45 -11.28 2.89
C ILE A 126 -12.74 -11.86 4.12
N LYS A 127 -11.95 -12.93 3.91
CA LYS A 127 -11.10 -13.51 4.95
C LYS A 127 -9.65 -13.12 4.67
N VAL A 128 -9.11 -12.20 5.46
CA VAL A 128 -7.77 -11.62 5.28
C VAL A 128 -7.14 -11.34 6.64
N ASP A 129 -5.85 -11.59 6.76
CA ASP A 129 -5.05 -11.27 7.95
C ASP A 129 -4.48 -9.84 7.84
N ILE A 130 -4.55 -9.09 8.93
CA ILE A 130 -4.15 -7.68 8.95
C ILE A 130 -2.73 -7.54 9.46
N ILE A 131 -1.90 -6.79 8.73
CA ILE A 131 -0.55 -6.43 9.17
C ILE A 131 -0.45 -4.91 9.25
N TRP A 132 -0.28 -4.40 10.46
CA TRP A 132 0.00 -3.00 10.69
C TRP A 132 1.49 -2.73 10.52
N THR A 133 1.86 -1.88 9.56
CA THR A 133 3.29 -1.70 9.28
C THR A 133 4.07 -1.10 10.44
N HIS A 134 3.48 -0.28 11.31
CA HIS A 134 4.20 0.21 12.48
C HIS A 134 4.64 -0.91 13.45
N GLU A 135 3.91 -2.03 13.50
CA GLU A 135 4.28 -3.23 14.25
C GLU A 135 5.32 -4.04 13.48
N LEU A 136 5.15 -4.22 12.16
CA LEU A 136 6.11 -4.92 11.30
C LEU A 136 7.51 -4.32 11.39
N TYR A 137 7.62 -2.99 11.52
CA TYR A 137 8.93 -2.32 11.65
C TYR A 137 9.61 -2.55 13.01
N GLN A 138 8.90 -3.10 14.00
CA GLN A 138 9.50 -3.60 15.24
C GLN A 138 10.04 -5.02 15.11
N ASP A 139 9.57 -5.79 14.12
CA ASP A 139 9.98 -7.16 13.85
C ASP A 139 11.43 -7.25 13.33
N SER A 140 12.16 -8.30 13.73
CA SER A 140 13.54 -8.54 13.29
C SER A 140 13.65 -8.72 11.77
N LYS A 141 12.66 -9.34 11.12
CA LYS A 141 12.64 -9.56 9.66
C LYS A 141 12.64 -8.25 8.90
N MET A 142 11.90 -7.24 9.35
CA MET A 142 11.91 -5.92 8.72
C MET A 142 13.22 -5.18 9.01
N LYS A 143 13.73 -5.26 10.24
CA LYS A 143 15.05 -4.71 10.62
C LYS A 143 16.16 -5.28 9.74
N ASP A 144 16.12 -6.58 9.42
CA ASP A 144 17.07 -7.21 8.51
C ASP A 144 16.94 -6.70 7.07
N LYS A 145 15.71 -6.47 6.57
CA LYS A 145 15.51 -5.84 5.26
C LYS A 145 16.01 -4.40 5.21
N ILE A 146 15.91 -3.66 6.30
CA ILE A 146 16.51 -2.32 6.44
C ILE A 146 18.03 -2.41 6.31
N ARG A 147 18.69 -3.30 7.07
CA ARG A 147 20.14 -3.52 6.98
C ARG A 147 20.58 -3.91 5.58
N ILE A 148 19.89 -4.86 4.95
CA ILE A 148 20.21 -5.30 3.57
C ILE A 148 20.09 -4.12 2.61
N SER A 149 19.06 -3.30 2.77
CA SER A 149 18.82 -2.13 1.90
C SER A 149 19.90 -1.06 2.08
N LEU A 150 20.27 -0.74 3.32
CA LEU A 150 21.34 0.23 3.61
C LEU A 150 22.69 -0.24 3.07
N ASN A 151 23.02 -1.53 3.23
CA ASN A 151 24.24 -2.13 2.68
C ASN A 151 24.28 -2.16 1.14
N ASN A 152 23.13 -2.09 0.46
CA ASN A 152 23.03 -2.10 -1.00
C ASN A 152 22.50 -0.77 -1.54
N THR A 153 22.72 0.33 -0.83
CA THR A 153 22.19 1.66 -1.18
C THR A 153 22.51 2.04 -2.63
N ASP A 154 23.75 1.86 -3.08
CA ASP A 154 24.15 2.26 -4.43
C ASP A 154 23.50 1.42 -5.53
N LYS A 155 23.37 0.10 -5.33
CA LYS A 155 22.63 -0.77 -6.24
C LYS A 155 21.14 -0.38 -6.30
N ILE A 156 20.55 -0.03 -5.16
CA ILE A 156 19.16 0.48 -5.15
C ILE A 156 19.07 1.79 -5.93
N LYS A 157 20.01 2.73 -5.75
CA LYS A 157 20.04 3.98 -6.55
C LYS A 157 20.09 3.68 -8.04
N GLU A 158 20.92 2.73 -8.47
CA GLU A 158 21.03 2.32 -9.87
C GLU A 158 19.69 1.78 -10.41
N ILE A 159 19.05 0.85 -9.69
CA ILE A 159 17.76 0.29 -10.07
C ILE A 159 16.68 1.39 -10.16
N VAL A 160 16.61 2.25 -9.15
CA VAL A 160 15.62 3.34 -9.11
C VAL A 160 15.89 4.35 -10.24
N ARG A 161 17.15 4.71 -10.50
CA ARG A 161 17.53 5.59 -11.62
C ARG A 161 17.15 4.98 -12.96
N LYS A 162 17.49 3.72 -13.19
CA LYS A 162 17.17 2.99 -14.43
C LYS A 162 15.67 3.00 -14.75
N ASN A 163 14.82 2.84 -13.73
CA ASN A 163 13.37 2.77 -13.93
C ASN A 163 12.70 4.15 -13.99
N ILE A 164 13.18 5.14 -13.23
CA ILE A 164 12.53 6.47 -13.13
C ILE A 164 13.06 7.45 -14.19
N LEU A 165 14.35 7.47 -14.51
CA LEU A 165 14.91 8.44 -15.45
C LEU A 165 14.21 8.46 -16.82
N PRO A 166 13.82 7.31 -17.41
CA PRO A 166 13.09 7.32 -18.68
C PRO A 166 11.69 7.95 -18.62
N THR A 167 11.11 8.10 -17.42
CA THR A 167 9.77 8.66 -17.23
C THR A 167 9.77 10.16 -16.93
N LEU A 168 10.95 10.79 -16.84
CA LEU A 168 11.11 12.19 -16.47
C LEU A 168 11.50 13.04 -17.69
N ASP A 169 11.07 14.30 -17.70
CA ASP A 169 11.60 15.32 -18.61
C ASP A 169 13.03 15.75 -18.23
N GLU A 170 13.73 16.46 -19.11
CA GLU A 170 15.14 16.85 -18.91
C GLU A 170 15.39 17.67 -17.64
N LYS A 171 14.46 18.56 -17.28
CA LYS A 171 14.57 19.37 -16.05
C LYS A 171 14.49 18.48 -14.82
N ASN A 172 13.50 17.59 -14.80
CA ASN A 172 13.26 16.66 -13.70
C ASN A 172 14.33 15.57 -13.60
N LYS A 173 14.93 15.16 -14.72
CA LYS A 173 16.11 14.25 -14.72
C LYS A 173 17.28 14.85 -13.96
N LYS A 174 17.66 16.10 -14.26
CA LYS A 174 18.78 16.77 -13.59
C LYS A 174 18.55 16.88 -12.08
N LEU A 175 17.34 17.31 -11.69
CA LEU A 175 16.94 17.39 -10.28
C LEU A 175 16.99 16.01 -9.61
N PHE A 176 16.44 14.99 -10.27
CA PHE A 176 16.41 13.64 -9.73
C PHE A 176 17.84 13.08 -9.52
N ILE A 177 18.73 13.22 -10.51
CA ILE A 177 20.13 12.78 -10.40
C ILE A 177 20.81 13.44 -9.20
N ASP A 178 20.61 14.74 -9.02
CA ASP A 178 21.18 15.49 -7.91
C ASP A 178 20.66 14.98 -6.56
N THR A 179 19.34 14.77 -6.44
CA THR A 179 18.74 14.22 -5.21
C THR A 179 19.18 12.79 -4.87
N GLN A 180 19.80 12.07 -5.81
CA GLN A 180 20.27 10.70 -5.65
C GLN A 180 21.72 10.60 -5.17
N LYS A 181 22.51 11.69 -5.19
CA LYS A 181 23.92 11.67 -4.73
C LYS A 181 24.00 11.19 -3.28
N ASP A 182 23.29 11.87 -2.40
CA ASP A 182 23.27 11.62 -0.95
C ASP A 182 22.02 10.86 -0.51
N TRP A 183 21.37 10.13 -1.43
CA TRP A 183 20.14 9.41 -1.12
C TRP A 183 20.41 8.09 -0.40
N PHE A 184 19.71 7.85 0.70
CA PHE A 184 19.59 6.53 1.30
C PHE A 184 18.15 6.01 1.19
N PRO A 185 17.95 4.68 1.13
CA PRO A 185 16.63 4.06 0.98
C PRO A 185 15.82 4.05 2.28
N ALA A 186 16.16 4.86 3.28
CA ALA A 186 15.49 4.88 4.58
C ALA A 186 15.35 6.32 5.13
N MET A 187 14.35 6.50 5.98
CA MET A 187 14.02 7.75 6.67
C MET A 187 13.91 7.48 8.17
N VAL A 188 14.29 8.46 8.99
CA VAL A 188 14.25 8.37 10.45
C VAL A 188 13.03 9.09 11.01
N ILE A 189 12.35 8.43 11.94
CA ILE A 189 11.33 9.05 12.78
C ILE A 189 12.06 9.76 13.92
N CYS A 190 12.01 11.08 13.95
CA CYS A 190 12.76 11.87 14.93
C CYS A 190 12.21 11.64 16.35
N GLU A 191 13.05 11.18 17.27
CA GLU A 191 12.64 10.90 18.66
C GLU A 191 12.18 12.17 19.41
N LYS A 192 12.69 13.35 19.05
CA LYS A 192 12.35 14.62 19.70
C LYS A 192 10.97 15.15 19.31
N CYS A 193 10.60 15.10 18.03
CA CYS A 193 9.35 15.70 17.54
C CYS A 193 8.33 14.69 16.97
N GLY A 194 8.74 13.43 16.77
CA GLY A 194 7.93 12.36 16.18
C GLY A 194 7.66 12.50 14.68
N LYS A 195 8.25 13.49 14.00
CA LYS A 195 8.09 13.70 12.56
C LYS A 195 9.11 12.89 11.77
N MET A 196 8.71 12.39 10.61
CA MET A 196 9.59 11.74 9.63
C MET A 196 9.90 12.65 8.43
N GLN A 197 9.12 13.72 8.24
CA GLN A 197 9.31 14.67 7.14
C GLN A 197 8.74 16.04 7.51
N LYS A 198 9.34 17.11 6.98
CA LYS A 198 8.78 18.46 6.96
C LYS A 198 8.01 18.67 5.65
N ILE A 199 6.89 19.39 5.72
CA ILE A 199 6.14 19.86 4.56
C ILE A 199 6.24 21.40 4.60
N ASP A 200 6.81 22.00 3.56
CA ASP A 200 6.91 23.46 3.46
C ASP A 200 5.63 24.08 2.88
N ASP A 201 5.52 25.41 2.92
CA ASP A 201 4.36 26.18 2.43
C ASP A 201 4.04 25.92 0.95
N ASN A 202 5.06 25.57 0.16
CA ASN A 202 4.92 25.19 -1.26
C ASN A 202 4.54 23.71 -1.46
N ASN A 203 4.10 23.00 -0.41
CA ASN A 203 3.84 21.55 -0.39
C ASN A 203 5.07 20.68 -0.74
N SER A 204 6.28 21.22 -0.64
CA SER A 204 7.51 20.44 -0.80
C SER A 204 7.74 19.55 0.41
N ILE A 205 8.14 18.29 0.18
CA ILE A 205 8.39 17.31 1.23
C ILE A 205 9.89 17.17 1.44
N GLN A 206 10.34 17.47 2.66
CA GLN A 206 11.72 17.27 3.11
C GLN A 206 11.77 16.11 4.13
N PRO A 207 12.04 14.87 3.69
CA PRO A 207 12.13 13.73 4.60
C PRO A 207 13.41 13.76 5.45
N ASN A 208 13.34 13.25 6.67
CA ASN A 208 14.49 12.97 7.53
C ASN A 208 15.26 11.77 6.96
N ARG A 209 15.98 11.94 5.84
CA ARG A 209 16.74 10.85 5.23
C ARG A 209 17.88 10.41 6.14
N VAL A 210 18.19 9.12 6.09
CA VAL A 210 19.47 8.63 6.60
C VAL A 210 20.60 9.33 5.85
N LEU A 211 21.62 9.77 6.59
CA LEU A 211 22.80 10.46 6.05
C LEU A 211 24.00 9.52 5.92
N SER A 212 24.15 8.59 6.86
CA SER A 212 25.15 7.53 6.81
C SER A 212 24.68 6.30 7.58
N TYR A 213 25.28 5.13 7.28
CA TYR A 213 25.07 3.89 8.00
C TYR A 213 26.41 3.31 8.46
N ASP A 214 26.60 3.18 9.76
CA ASP A 214 27.73 2.49 10.37
C ASP A 214 27.35 1.02 10.60
N LYS A 215 27.89 0.14 9.76
CA LYS A 215 27.63 -1.31 9.83
C LYS A 215 28.17 -1.96 11.10
N ASN A 216 29.26 -1.45 11.67
CA ASN A 216 29.89 -2.05 12.84
C ASN A 216 29.08 -1.76 14.11
N LYS A 217 28.50 -0.57 14.20
CA LYS A 217 27.63 -0.17 15.32
C LYS A 217 26.16 -0.50 15.07
N ASP A 218 25.78 -0.82 13.83
CA ASP A 218 24.40 -0.99 13.38
C ASP A 218 23.54 0.27 13.64
N THR A 219 24.14 1.44 13.43
CA THR A 219 23.54 2.76 13.64
C THR A 219 23.46 3.56 12.35
N VAL A 220 22.46 4.43 12.22
CA VAL A 220 22.38 5.42 11.14
C VAL A 220 22.46 6.83 11.70
N SER A 221 23.08 7.75 10.97
CA SER A 221 23.03 9.18 11.30
C SER A 221 21.87 9.88 10.58
N PHE A 222 21.32 10.92 11.21
CA PHE A 222 20.26 11.73 10.63
C PHE A 222 20.31 13.18 11.10
N SER A 223 19.64 14.05 10.34
CA SER A 223 19.28 15.40 10.77
C SER A 223 17.80 15.63 10.47
N CYS A 224 17.05 16.03 11.50
CA CYS A 224 15.62 16.23 11.39
C CYS A 224 15.31 17.56 10.70
N THR A 225 14.68 17.48 9.53
CA THR A 225 14.32 18.66 8.73
C THR A 225 13.27 19.54 9.42
N SER A 226 12.53 18.99 10.39
CA SER A 226 11.44 19.70 11.08
C SER A 226 11.88 20.48 12.32
N CYS A 227 12.79 19.94 13.13
CA CYS A 227 13.16 20.54 14.43
C CYS A 227 14.68 20.68 14.65
N GLY A 228 15.50 20.35 13.65
CA GLY A 228 16.96 20.46 13.70
C GLY A 228 17.67 19.42 14.58
N ASN A 229 16.94 18.47 15.19
CA ASN A 229 17.55 17.42 15.99
C ASN A 229 18.41 16.50 15.10
N SER A 230 19.66 16.25 15.50
CA SER A 230 20.57 15.36 14.79
C SER A 230 21.20 14.36 15.76
N GLY A 231 21.70 13.26 15.23
CA GLY A 231 22.35 12.22 16.02
C GLY A 231 22.44 10.90 15.29
N GLU A 232 22.80 9.86 16.05
CA GLU A 232 22.81 8.47 15.59
C GLU A 232 21.67 7.70 16.23
N ILE A 233 21.05 6.80 15.45
CA ILE A 233 19.99 5.92 15.93
C ILE A 233 20.28 4.45 15.56
N PRO A 234 20.23 3.52 16.53
CA PRO A 234 20.36 2.09 16.24
C PRO A 234 19.17 1.59 15.43
N ILE A 235 19.42 0.71 14.45
CA ILE A 235 18.35 0.11 13.64
C ILE A 235 17.35 -0.67 14.51
N ASN A 236 17.84 -1.29 15.59
CA ASN A 236 17.01 -2.06 16.52
C ASN A 236 15.94 -1.25 17.25
N LYS A 237 16.06 0.10 17.33
CA LYS A 237 15.00 0.94 17.91
C LYS A 237 13.70 0.92 17.08
N GLY A 238 13.73 0.48 15.82
CA GLY A 238 12.52 0.41 14.98
C GLY A 238 11.97 1.78 14.55
N GLU A 239 12.79 2.83 14.65
CA GLU A 239 12.42 4.22 14.33
C GLU A 239 12.92 4.64 12.93
N LEU A 240 13.04 3.66 12.03
CA LEU A 240 13.36 3.88 10.62
C LEU A 240 12.20 3.38 9.77
N LYS A 241 12.01 4.02 8.60
CA LYS A 241 11.12 3.53 7.55
C LYS A 241 11.86 3.45 6.23
N LEU A 242 11.74 2.34 5.51
CA LEU A 242 12.22 2.27 4.13
C LEU A 242 11.42 3.24 3.24
N ASN A 243 12.10 3.79 2.24
CA ASN A 243 11.43 4.46 1.14
C ASN A 243 10.40 3.51 0.54
N TRP A 244 9.19 3.98 0.23
CA TRP A 244 8.09 3.12 -0.22
C TRP A 244 8.42 2.22 -1.43
N ARG A 245 9.32 2.66 -2.34
CA ARG A 245 9.78 1.84 -3.49
C ARG A 245 10.66 0.66 -3.08
N VAL A 246 11.21 0.68 -1.88
CA VAL A 246 12.06 -0.37 -1.28
C VAL A 246 11.27 -1.13 -0.19
N ASP A 247 10.41 -0.44 0.53
CA ASP A 247 9.48 -0.98 1.54
C ASP A 247 8.54 -2.04 0.93
N TRP A 248 7.94 -1.73 -0.22
CA TRP A 248 7.01 -2.64 -0.89
C TRP A 248 7.67 -3.98 -1.28
N PRO A 249 8.82 -4.01 -2.00
CA PRO A 249 9.52 -5.26 -2.27
C PRO A 249 10.13 -5.92 -1.02
N ALA A 250 10.43 -5.18 0.04
CA ALA A 250 10.84 -5.77 1.31
C ALA A 250 9.70 -6.60 1.91
N LYS A 251 8.47 -6.06 1.95
CA LYS A 251 7.26 -6.79 2.36
C LYS A 251 7.05 -8.04 1.51
N TRP A 252 7.18 -7.94 0.17
CA TRP A 252 7.09 -9.11 -0.71
C TRP A 252 8.08 -10.21 -0.37
N ALA A 253 9.33 -9.84 -0.09
CA ALA A 253 10.37 -10.80 0.24
C ALA A 253 10.21 -11.42 1.64
N ILE A 254 9.68 -10.68 2.62
CA ILE A 254 9.40 -11.17 3.98
C ILE A 254 8.28 -12.20 3.96
N PHE A 255 7.16 -11.88 3.29
CA PHE A 255 5.94 -12.70 3.29
C PHE A 255 5.88 -13.70 2.13
N LYS A 256 6.92 -13.73 1.28
CA LYS A 256 6.99 -14.55 0.07
C LYS A 256 5.74 -14.38 -0.79
N THR A 257 5.34 -13.13 -1.01
CA THR A 257 4.12 -12.76 -1.74
C THR A 257 4.14 -13.36 -3.14
N THR A 258 3.22 -14.28 -3.40
CA THR A 258 3.09 -15.00 -4.66
C THR A 258 2.34 -14.18 -5.71
N CYS A 259 1.33 -13.41 -5.31
CA CYS A 259 0.54 -12.55 -6.18
C CYS A 259 0.05 -11.33 -5.41
N GLU A 260 0.13 -10.15 -6.03
CA GLU A 260 -0.40 -8.91 -5.47
C GLU A 260 -1.03 -8.07 -6.59
N PRO A 261 -2.35 -7.82 -6.52
CA PRO A 261 -2.99 -6.82 -7.33
C PRO A 261 -2.43 -5.42 -7.04
N ALA A 262 -2.30 -4.59 -8.05
CA ALA A 262 -2.01 -3.17 -7.87
C ALA A 262 -2.73 -2.33 -8.91
N GLY A 263 -3.13 -1.11 -8.52
CA GLY A 263 -3.72 -0.15 -9.45
C GLY A 263 -2.80 0.15 -10.63
N LYS A 264 -3.39 0.51 -11.77
CA LYS A 264 -2.66 0.75 -13.04
C LYS A 264 -1.45 1.68 -12.92
N ASP A 265 -1.51 2.71 -12.07
CA ASP A 265 -0.43 3.68 -11.87
C ASP A 265 0.88 3.04 -11.41
N HIS A 266 0.80 1.95 -10.63
CA HIS A 266 1.97 1.23 -10.18
C HIS A 266 2.51 0.27 -11.25
N SER A 267 1.66 -0.12 -12.19
CA SER A 267 1.89 -1.20 -13.15
C SER A 267 2.33 -0.73 -14.53
N VAL A 268 2.43 0.58 -14.78
CA VAL A 268 3.01 1.13 -16.01
C VAL A 268 4.47 0.68 -16.19
N LYS A 269 4.97 0.70 -17.44
CA LYS A 269 6.37 0.34 -17.74
C LYS A 269 7.33 1.27 -17.01
N GLY A 270 8.28 0.73 -16.25
CA GLY A 270 9.17 1.53 -15.38
C GLY A 270 8.48 2.06 -14.12
N GLY A 271 7.23 1.65 -13.88
CA GLY A 271 6.46 1.96 -12.70
C GLY A 271 7.02 1.32 -11.43
N SER A 272 6.32 1.53 -10.32
CA SER A 272 6.73 1.02 -9.02
C SER A 272 6.79 -0.50 -8.96
N TYR A 273 5.91 -1.19 -9.69
CA TYR A 273 5.90 -2.65 -9.70
C TYR A 273 7.18 -3.20 -10.35
N ASP A 274 7.58 -2.66 -11.50
CA ASP A 274 8.78 -3.11 -12.22
C ASP A 274 10.05 -2.82 -11.40
N THR A 275 10.12 -1.61 -10.80
CA THR A 275 11.21 -1.25 -9.86
C THR A 275 11.26 -2.23 -8.68
N GLY A 276 10.10 -2.55 -8.10
CA GLY A 276 9.98 -3.44 -6.96
C GLY A 276 10.44 -4.87 -7.27
N LEU A 277 10.05 -5.43 -8.43
CA LEU A 277 10.49 -6.76 -8.87
C LEU A 277 12.01 -6.84 -9.04
N GLU A 278 12.62 -5.80 -9.64
CA GLU A 278 14.06 -5.74 -9.80
C GLU A 278 14.80 -5.64 -8.44
N ILE A 279 14.25 -4.87 -7.48
CA ILE A 279 14.76 -4.82 -6.11
C ILE A 279 14.61 -6.17 -5.41
N CYS A 280 13.44 -6.83 -5.51
CA CYS A 280 13.25 -8.16 -4.93
C CYS A 280 14.33 -9.14 -5.39
N LYS A 281 14.57 -9.19 -6.70
CA LYS A 281 15.52 -10.14 -7.29
C LYS A 281 16.97 -9.81 -6.92
N THR A 282 17.35 -8.55 -7.06
CA THR A 282 18.75 -8.12 -6.96
C THR A 282 19.19 -7.91 -5.51
N ILE A 283 18.29 -7.43 -4.66
CA ILE A 283 18.62 -7.00 -3.29
C ILE A 283 18.12 -8.00 -2.25
N PHE A 284 16.92 -8.56 -2.45
CA PHE A 284 16.29 -9.42 -1.44
C PHE A 284 16.31 -10.91 -1.77
N ASN A 285 16.95 -11.30 -2.88
CA ASN A 285 17.04 -12.66 -3.39
C ASN A 285 15.66 -13.35 -3.43
N TYR A 286 14.69 -12.66 -4.04
CA TYR A 286 13.32 -13.13 -4.21
C TYR A 286 12.81 -12.75 -5.60
N ASP A 287 12.13 -13.64 -6.32
CA ASP A 287 11.64 -13.33 -7.67
C ASP A 287 10.53 -12.28 -7.72
N GLY A 288 9.86 -12.06 -6.58
CA GLY A 288 8.72 -11.16 -6.49
C GLY A 288 7.39 -11.81 -6.89
N PRO A 289 6.28 -11.09 -6.64
CA PRO A 289 4.93 -11.58 -6.92
C PRO A 289 4.59 -11.59 -8.41
N ILE A 290 3.62 -12.42 -8.77
CA ILE A 290 2.88 -12.31 -10.03
C ILE A 290 2.18 -10.96 -10.04
N LYS A 291 2.56 -10.13 -11.03
CA LYS A 291 1.94 -8.85 -11.34
C LYS A 291 0.50 -9.03 -11.82
N LEU A 292 -0.45 -8.40 -11.13
CA LEU A 292 -1.85 -8.28 -11.54
C LEU A 292 -2.25 -6.80 -11.50
N SER A 293 -2.38 -6.18 -12.67
CA SER A 293 -2.81 -4.79 -12.75
C SER A 293 -4.34 -4.70 -12.81
N TYR A 294 -4.92 -3.73 -12.11
CA TYR A 294 -6.35 -3.43 -12.22
C TYR A 294 -6.61 -1.94 -12.43
N GLU A 295 -7.74 -1.65 -13.07
CA GLU A 295 -8.25 -0.30 -13.32
C GLU A 295 -9.14 0.21 -12.18
N TRP A 296 -9.36 1.50 -12.12
CA TRP A 296 -10.10 2.07 -10.98
C TRP A 296 -11.60 1.79 -11.00
N LEU A 297 -12.17 1.80 -9.80
CA LEU A 297 -13.58 2.02 -9.58
C LEU A 297 -13.85 3.52 -9.44
N ARG A 298 -14.80 4.03 -10.21
CA ARG A 298 -15.30 5.41 -10.18
C ARG A 298 -16.70 5.45 -9.58
N LEU A 299 -17.08 6.60 -9.05
CA LEU A 299 -18.47 6.90 -8.70
C LEU A 299 -19.04 7.80 -9.80
N GLY A 300 -19.94 7.25 -10.61
CA GLY A 300 -20.31 7.84 -11.90
C GLY A 300 -19.07 8.05 -12.78
N ASP A 301 -18.82 9.30 -13.15
CA ASP A 301 -17.67 9.71 -13.97
C ASP A 301 -16.49 10.25 -13.16
N GLN A 302 -16.57 10.22 -11.82
CA GLN A 302 -15.59 10.84 -10.94
C GLN A 302 -14.65 9.81 -10.29
N ASP A 303 -13.35 10.16 -10.26
CA ASP A 303 -12.34 9.39 -9.54
C ASP A 303 -12.44 9.67 -8.03
N MET A 304 -12.46 8.60 -7.22
CA MET A 304 -12.45 8.68 -5.76
C MET A 304 -11.01 8.76 -5.23
N LYS A 305 -10.77 9.55 -4.18
CA LYS A 305 -9.46 9.62 -3.51
C LYS A 305 -9.65 9.76 -2.00
N THR A 306 -8.91 8.95 -1.22
CA THR A 306 -8.97 8.89 0.25
C THR A 306 -8.78 10.24 0.94
N SER A 307 -7.89 11.08 0.43
CA SER A 307 -7.46 12.32 1.11
C SER A 307 -7.95 13.62 0.45
N LYS A 308 -8.74 13.55 -0.64
CA LYS A 308 -9.28 14.73 -1.35
C LYS A 308 -10.45 14.32 -2.25
N GLY A 309 -11.58 15.04 -2.19
CA GLY A 309 -12.69 14.83 -3.12
C GLY A 309 -13.73 13.85 -2.60
N ILE A 310 -14.37 13.09 -3.51
CA ILE A 310 -15.51 12.23 -3.19
C ILE A 310 -15.07 11.00 -2.38
N ILE A 311 -15.73 10.80 -1.24
CA ILE A 311 -15.51 9.67 -0.35
C ILE A 311 -16.81 8.87 -0.24
N PHE A 312 -16.82 7.74 -0.94
CA PHE A 312 -17.82 6.69 -0.82
C PHE A 312 -17.14 5.45 -0.25
N THR A 313 -17.45 5.08 0.99
CA THR A 313 -16.75 4.02 1.75
C THR A 313 -17.46 2.68 1.64
N PRO A 314 -16.77 1.56 1.93
CA PRO A 314 -17.40 0.25 2.09
C PRO A 314 -18.58 0.26 3.07
N LYS A 315 -18.46 1.00 4.18
CA LYS A 315 -19.53 1.13 5.17
C LYS A 315 -20.79 1.80 4.60
N LYS A 316 -20.62 2.92 3.89
CA LYS A 316 -21.73 3.61 3.19
C LYS A 316 -22.39 2.73 2.13
N TYR A 317 -21.63 1.88 1.45
CA TYR A 317 -22.20 0.94 0.48
C TYR A 317 -23.13 -0.08 1.15
N LEU A 318 -22.72 -0.61 2.30
CA LEU A 318 -23.50 -1.60 3.04
C LEU A 318 -24.80 -1.05 3.61
N GLU A 319 -24.95 0.28 3.69
CA GLU A 319 -26.21 0.95 4.07
C GLU A 319 -27.24 0.95 2.93
N ILE A 320 -26.80 0.75 1.67
CA ILE A 320 -27.66 0.91 0.49
C ILE A 320 -27.72 -0.31 -0.43
N ALA A 321 -26.78 -1.24 -0.33
CA ALA A 321 -26.66 -2.36 -1.25
C ALA A 321 -26.01 -3.60 -0.62
N ASN A 322 -26.37 -4.76 -1.16
CA ASN A 322 -25.87 -6.05 -0.77
C ASN A 322 -24.43 -6.28 -1.28
N PRO A 323 -23.52 -6.83 -0.44
CA PRO A 323 -22.13 -7.06 -0.81
C PRO A 323 -21.94 -7.96 -2.04
N GLU A 324 -22.86 -8.89 -2.28
CA GLU A 324 -22.87 -9.80 -3.42
C GLU A 324 -22.90 -9.05 -4.75
N ILE A 325 -23.63 -7.93 -4.83
CA ILE A 325 -23.77 -7.13 -6.04
C ILE A 325 -22.43 -6.50 -6.42
N LEU A 326 -21.69 -5.98 -5.45
CA LEU A 326 -20.35 -5.42 -5.69
C LEU A 326 -19.36 -6.51 -6.08
N ARG A 327 -19.39 -7.67 -5.41
CA ARG A 327 -18.53 -8.81 -5.75
C ARG A 327 -18.77 -9.26 -7.18
N MET A 328 -20.03 -9.44 -7.56
CA MET A 328 -20.43 -9.77 -8.92
C MET A 328 -19.91 -8.72 -9.91
N LEU A 329 -20.10 -7.43 -9.63
CA LEU A 329 -19.66 -6.32 -10.48
C LEU A 329 -18.14 -6.34 -10.73
N PHE A 330 -17.35 -6.59 -9.70
CA PHE A 330 -15.89 -6.68 -9.84
C PHE A 330 -15.44 -7.92 -10.59
N LEU A 331 -16.07 -9.07 -10.35
CA LEU A 331 -15.65 -10.34 -10.94
C LEU A 331 -16.06 -10.48 -12.41
N ARG A 332 -17.24 -9.96 -12.79
CA ARG A 332 -17.69 -9.92 -14.19
C ARG A 332 -16.86 -8.97 -15.06
N THR A 333 -16.20 -7.99 -14.44
CA THR A 333 -15.46 -6.96 -15.17
C THR A 333 -13.99 -7.33 -15.25
N LEU A 334 -13.42 -7.30 -16.46
CA LEU A 334 -11.99 -7.53 -16.64
C LEU A 334 -11.17 -6.57 -15.75
N PRO A 335 -10.11 -7.04 -15.07
CA PRO A 335 -9.30 -6.19 -14.20
C PRO A 335 -8.80 -4.91 -14.88
N ASN A 336 -8.44 -4.98 -16.16
CA ASN A 336 -7.94 -3.84 -16.94
C ASN A 336 -9.04 -2.89 -17.48
N LYS A 337 -10.30 -3.07 -17.07
CA LYS A 337 -11.39 -2.15 -17.42
C LYS A 337 -11.82 -1.31 -16.22
N HIS A 338 -12.01 -0.01 -16.46
CA HIS A 338 -12.65 0.87 -15.49
C HIS A 338 -14.06 0.37 -15.17
N ILE A 339 -14.48 0.57 -13.92
CA ILE A 339 -15.85 0.36 -13.48
C ILE A 339 -16.38 1.72 -13.05
N SER A 340 -17.46 2.17 -13.66
CA SER A 340 -18.21 3.34 -13.21
C SER A 340 -19.41 2.84 -12.41
N PHE A 341 -19.32 2.92 -11.09
CA PHE A 341 -20.43 2.55 -10.22
C PHE A 341 -21.40 3.73 -10.10
N ARG A 342 -22.64 3.49 -10.52
CA ARG A 342 -23.74 4.45 -10.55
C ARG A 342 -24.83 3.97 -9.60
N LEU A 343 -25.21 4.82 -8.65
CA LEU A 343 -26.23 4.46 -7.66
C LEU A 343 -27.60 4.32 -8.31
N GLU A 344 -27.85 5.13 -9.34
CA GLU A 344 -29.02 5.07 -10.19
C GLU A 344 -29.15 3.76 -10.98
N GLU A 345 -28.05 3.01 -11.14
CA GLU A 345 -28.02 1.72 -11.85
C GLU A 345 -28.13 0.50 -10.90
N LEU A 346 -28.35 0.72 -9.60
CA LEU A 346 -28.30 -0.35 -8.61
C LEU A 346 -29.37 -1.42 -8.86
N PHE A 347 -30.60 -1.02 -9.17
CA PHE A 347 -31.69 -1.96 -9.46
C PHE A 347 -31.36 -2.87 -10.66
N GLN A 348 -30.75 -2.33 -11.72
CA GLN A 348 -30.33 -3.10 -12.88
C GLN A 348 -29.23 -4.10 -12.52
N LEU A 349 -28.35 -3.77 -11.55
CA LEU A 349 -27.35 -4.70 -11.06
C LEU A 349 -27.98 -5.85 -10.25
N TYR A 350 -29.03 -5.59 -9.47
CA TYR A 350 -29.81 -6.63 -8.78
C TYR A 350 -30.55 -7.52 -9.78
N ASP A 351 -31.28 -6.95 -10.73
CA ASP A 351 -31.97 -7.70 -11.80
C ASP A 351 -31.00 -8.60 -12.57
N TYR A 352 -29.78 -8.12 -12.78
CA TYR A 352 -28.73 -8.89 -13.43
C TYR A 352 -28.25 -10.04 -12.53
N TYR A 353 -28.00 -9.77 -11.24
CA TYR A 353 -27.55 -10.77 -10.26
C TYR A 353 -28.56 -11.90 -10.09
N GLU A 354 -29.86 -11.59 -10.04
CA GLU A 354 -30.93 -12.59 -9.89
C GLU A 354 -31.09 -13.50 -11.13
N LYS A 355 -30.65 -13.04 -12.31
CA LYS A 355 -30.70 -13.79 -13.56
C LYS A 355 -29.47 -14.67 -13.82
N MET A 356 -28.41 -14.50 -13.02
CA MET A 356 -27.21 -15.35 -13.07
C MET A 356 -27.49 -16.72 -12.44
#